data_AF-A0A1Q4EAR6-F1
#
_entry.id   AF-A0A1Q4EAR6-F1
#
_cell.length_a   1.000
_cell.length_b   1.000
_cell.length_c   1.000
_cell.angle_alpha   90.00
_cell.angle_beta   90.00
_cell.angle_gamma   90.00
#
_symmetry.space_group_name_H-M   'P 1'
#
loop_
_entity.id
_entity.type
_entity.pdbx_description
1 polymer ?
#
loop_
_entity_poly.entity_id
_entity_poly.type
_entity_poly.pdbx_seq_one_letter_code
_entity_poly.pdbx_strand_id
1 'polypeptide(L)'
;MGPGGRTWLALAAGQGTRPPLAGAEWWNANQARYPNSAAVADLVQPFRDNVAAFLKALKDAGASVTISATRRNALRAQLMHYSWRVAKGLVAPNKVPVLPGLDIRWDHGDLARSKAGAQAMCDLFQIAFEPSLTSRHIEGRAIDMTIGWNGTIKVRDKQGKPREIAAPRSGDTNPDLHRVGATYGVIKLVSDPPHWSDDGR
;
A
#
# COMPACT_ATOMS: atom_id res chain seq x y z
N MET A 1 16.68 1.38 -71.70
CA MET A 1 15.52 1.85 -70.89
C MET A 1 15.21 0.72 -69.92
N GLY A 2 15.65 0.75 -68.68
CA GLY A 2 15.19 1.62 -67.59
C GLY A 2 14.71 0.70 -66.44
N PRO A 3 14.91 1.05 -65.16
CA PRO A 3 15.69 0.20 -64.27
C PRO A 3 15.02 -0.15 -62.92
N GLY A 4 15.66 -1.08 -62.17
CA GLY A 4 15.66 -1.10 -60.70
C GLY A 4 14.53 -1.90 -60.04
N GLY A 5 14.73 -2.68 -58.98
CA GLY A 5 15.88 -2.84 -58.10
C GLY A 5 15.40 -3.13 -56.69
N ARG A 6 16.12 -4.03 -56.00
CA ARG A 6 16.29 -4.12 -54.54
C ARG A 6 15.14 -4.71 -53.71
N THR A 7 15.37 -5.97 -53.36
CA THR A 7 15.15 -6.60 -52.05
C THR A 7 14.99 -5.63 -50.88
N TRP A 8 13.90 -5.82 -50.11
CA TRP A 8 13.86 -5.53 -48.67
C TRP A 8 13.12 -6.66 -47.95
N LEU A 9 13.90 -7.53 -47.31
CA LEU A 9 13.48 -8.18 -46.07
C LEU A 9 13.27 -7.06 -45.04
N ALA A 10 12.03 -6.86 -44.61
CA ALA A 10 11.75 -6.17 -43.35
C ALA A 10 11.08 -7.19 -42.43
N LEU A 11 11.86 -7.64 -41.44
CA LEU A 11 11.42 -8.48 -40.34
C LEU A 11 10.15 -7.88 -39.73
N ALA A 12 9.06 -8.65 -39.77
CA ALA A 12 7.95 -8.49 -38.82
C ALA A 12 8.46 -8.94 -37.43
N ALA A 13 9.23 -8.08 -36.78
CA ALA A 13 9.55 -8.23 -35.37
C ALA A 13 8.29 -7.83 -34.56
N GLY A 14 7.72 -8.83 -33.89
CA GLY A 14 6.48 -8.82 -33.13
C GLY A 14 6.04 -7.48 -32.53
N GLN A 15 4.98 -6.92 -33.09
CA GLN A 15 4.06 -6.08 -32.32
C GLN A 15 3.17 -7.01 -31.49
N GLY A 16 3.67 -7.46 -30.35
CA GLY A 16 2.77 -7.78 -29.25
C GLY A 16 1.93 -6.51 -29.01
N THR A 17 0.61 -6.61 -29.17
CA THR A 17 -0.31 -5.49 -29.00
C THR A 17 -0.04 -4.83 -27.65
N ARG A 18 0.50 -3.59 -27.65
CA ARG A 18 0.69 -2.84 -26.42
C ARG A 18 -0.66 -2.79 -25.69
N PRO A 19 -0.72 -3.04 -24.37
CA PRO A 19 -1.96 -2.92 -23.61
C PRO A 19 -2.69 -1.63 -23.97
N PRO A 20 -3.98 -1.67 -24.30
CA PRO A 20 -4.68 -0.52 -24.85
C PRO A 20 -4.82 0.60 -23.82
N LEU A 21 -4.91 0.25 -22.53
CA LEU A 21 -5.19 1.19 -21.44
C LEU A 21 -3.92 1.57 -20.67
N ALA A 22 -3.92 2.81 -20.18
CA ALA A 22 -2.85 3.37 -19.35
C ALA A 22 -3.44 4.13 -18.15
N GLY A 23 -2.60 4.41 -17.15
CA GLY A 23 -2.95 5.31 -16.03
C GLY A 23 -4.30 5.02 -15.39
N ALA A 24 -5.05 6.09 -15.09
CA ALA A 24 -6.33 6.01 -14.39
C ALA A 24 -7.39 5.19 -15.16
N GLU A 25 -7.37 5.20 -16.49
CA GLU A 25 -8.31 4.42 -17.31
C GLU A 25 -8.07 2.92 -17.12
N TRP A 26 -6.79 2.50 -17.18
CA TRP A 26 -6.41 1.12 -16.88
C TRP A 26 -6.80 0.73 -15.45
N TRP A 27 -6.53 1.62 -14.49
CA TRP A 27 -6.87 1.39 -13.09
C TRP A 27 -8.37 1.18 -12.89
N ASN A 28 -9.20 2.10 -13.39
CA ASN A 28 -10.64 2.03 -13.24
C ASN A 28 -11.23 0.74 -13.82
N ALA A 29 -10.70 0.28 -14.96
CA ALA A 29 -11.12 -0.97 -15.60
C ALA A 29 -10.68 -2.24 -14.83
N ASN A 30 -9.58 -2.20 -14.07
CA ASN A 30 -8.95 -3.40 -13.52
C ASN A 30 -8.87 -3.46 -11.99
N GLN A 31 -9.16 -2.37 -11.28
CA GLN A 31 -8.88 -2.24 -9.83
C GLN A 31 -9.52 -3.31 -8.95
N ALA A 32 -10.69 -3.85 -9.36
CA ALA A 32 -11.36 -4.92 -8.64
C ALA A 32 -10.50 -6.19 -8.48
N ARG A 33 -9.50 -6.39 -9.34
CA ARG A 33 -8.54 -7.51 -9.29
C ARG A 33 -7.39 -7.29 -8.31
N TYR A 34 -7.21 -6.05 -7.84
CA TYR A 34 -6.11 -5.65 -6.95
C TYR A 34 -6.62 -4.93 -5.70
N PRO A 35 -7.50 -5.58 -4.92
CA PRO A 35 -8.12 -4.94 -3.77
C PRO A 35 -7.07 -4.59 -2.70
N ASN A 36 -7.31 -3.48 -2.01
CA ASN A 36 -6.79 -3.31 -0.64
C ASN A 36 -7.84 -3.85 0.32
N SER A 37 -7.39 -4.35 1.46
CA SER A 37 -8.26 -4.74 2.55
C SER A 37 -8.20 -3.73 3.70
N ALA A 38 -9.28 -3.65 4.46
CA ALA A 38 -9.34 -3.09 5.80
C ALA A 38 -9.83 -4.15 6.83
N ALA A 39 -9.98 -5.40 6.40
CA ALA A 39 -10.43 -6.48 7.25
C ALA A 39 -9.26 -7.08 8.04
N VAL A 40 -9.46 -7.25 9.34
CA VAL A 40 -8.51 -7.95 10.23
C VAL A 40 -8.32 -9.40 9.78
N ALA A 41 -9.36 -10.02 9.22
CA ALA A 41 -9.32 -11.41 8.75
C ALA A 41 -8.24 -11.68 7.68
N ASP A 42 -7.86 -10.65 6.92
CA ASP A 42 -6.88 -10.73 5.83
C ASP A 42 -5.42 -10.56 6.32
N LEU A 43 -5.22 -10.28 7.61
CA LEU A 43 -3.90 -10.30 8.23
C LEU A 43 -3.40 -11.76 8.38
N VAL A 44 -2.09 -11.94 8.37
CA VAL A 44 -1.46 -13.25 8.54
C VAL A 44 -1.37 -13.65 10.01
N GLN A 45 -1.30 -14.95 10.29
CA GLN A 45 -0.99 -15.45 11.64
C GLN A 45 0.50 -15.30 11.96
N PRO A 46 0.88 -15.06 13.24
CA PRO A 46 0.01 -14.85 14.41
C PRO A 46 -0.50 -13.41 14.57
N PHE A 47 -0.09 -12.49 13.70
CA PHE A 47 -0.40 -11.06 13.83
C PHE A 47 -1.90 -10.76 13.83
N ARG A 48 -2.69 -11.48 13.03
CA ARG A 48 -4.15 -11.39 13.03
C ARG A 48 -4.77 -11.56 14.41
N ASP A 49 -4.42 -12.63 15.11
CA ASP A 49 -4.99 -12.95 16.43
C ASP A 49 -4.54 -11.94 17.48
N ASN A 50 -3.30 -11.46 17.35
CA ASN A 50 -2.74 -10.39 18.17
C ASN A 50 -3.52 -9.08 18.01
N VAL A 51 -3.77 -8.66 16.77
CA VAL A 51 -4.58 -7.48 16.44
C VAL A 51 -6.01 -7.65 16.95
N ALA A 52 -6.66 -8.80 16.72
CA ALA A 52 -8.01 -9.05 17.21
C ALA A 52 -8.10 -8.92 18.73
N ALA A 53 -7.12 -9.46 19.47
CA ALA A 53 -7.06 -9.36 20.92
C ALA A 53 -6.82 -7.92 21.41
N PHE A 54 -5.95 -7.16 20.73
CA PHE A 54 -5.68 -5.76 21.07
C PHE A 54 -6.90 -4.87 20.81
N LEU A 55 -7.55 -5.01 19.65
CA LEU A 55 -8.78 -4.29 19.30
C LEU A 55 -9.91 -4.58 20.30
N LYS A 56 -10.02 -5.83 20.77
CA LYS A 56 -10.96 -6.18 21.82
C LYS A 56 -10.65 -5.44 23.12
N ALA A 57 -9.39 -5.43 23.57
CA ALA A 57 -9.00 -4.73 24.79
C ALA A 57 -9.25 -3.21 24.73
N LEU A 58 -9.01 -2.59 23.56
CA LEU A 58 -9.34 -1.19 23.29
C LEU A 58 -10.85 -0.94 23.38
N LYS A 59 -11.65 -1.76 22.71
CA LYS A 59 -13.11 -1.65 22.70
C LYS A 59 -13.69 -1.83 24.11
N ASP A 60 -13.23 -2.83 24.85
CA ASP A 60 -13.66 -3.09 26.24
C ASP A 60 -13.33 -1.92 27.18
N ALA A 61 -12.28 -1.15 26.87
CA ALA A 61 -11.88 0.04 27.63
C ALA A 61 -12.58 1.33 27.18
N GLY A 62 -13.47 1.27 26.17
CA GLY A 62 -14.21 2.42 25.66
C GLY A 62 -13.49 3.26 24.61
N ALA A 63 -12.42 2.75 23.99
CA ALA A 63 -11.78 3.41 22.86
C ALA A 63 -12.55 3.17 21.54
N SER A 64 -12.51 4.14 20.65
CA SER A 64 -12.94 4.00 19.25
C SER A 64 -11.73 3.64 18.38
N VAL A 65 -11.96 2.78 17.39
CA VAL A 65 -10.94 2.40 16.41
C VAL A 65 -11.55 2.45 15.01
N THR A 66 -10.85 3.11 14.09
CA THR A 66 -11.17 3.11 12.66
C THR A 66 -9.99 2.51 11.90
N ILE A 67 -10.23 1.44 11.14
CA ILE A 67 -9.21 0.75 10.35
C ILE A 67 -9.29 1.26 8.91
N SER A 68 -8.19 1.81 8.39
CA SER A 68 -8.10 2.32 7.02
C SER A 68 -7.41 1.33 6.07
N ALA A 69 -6.52 0.48 6.57
CA ALA A 69 -5.86 -0.54 5.75
C ALA A 69 -5.34 -1.73 6.57
N THR A 70 -5.35 -2.90 5.96
CA THR A 70 -4.67 -4.12 6.42
C THR A 70 -3.81 -4.66 5.27
N ARG A 71 -4.24 -5.71 4.57
CA ARG A 71 -3.46 -6.31 3.49
C ARG A 71 -3.55 -5.48 2.20
N ARG A 72 -2.39 -5.14 1.64
CA ARG A 72 -2.24 -4.55 0.31
C ARG A 72 -1.93 -5.64 -0.70
N ASN A 73 -2.64 -5.66 -1.82
CA ASN A 73 -2.31 -6.56 -2.92
C ASN A 73 -0.89 -6.28 -3.46
N ALA A 74 -0.09 -7.33 -3.65
CA ALA A 74 1.32 -7.19 -4.06
C ALA A 74 1.46 -6.53 -5.45
N LEU A 75 0.60 -6.88 -6.41
CA LEU A 75 0.59 -6.25 -7.73
C LEU A 75 0.14 -4.78 -7.64
N ARG A 76 -0.82 -4.46 -6.78
CA ARG A 76 -1.15 -3.05 -6.50
C ARG A 76 0.08 -2.28 -6.00
N ALA A 77 0.86 -2.85 -5.08
CA ALA A 77 2.07 -2.21 -4.58
C ALA A 77 3.12 -1.98 -5.69
N GLN A 78 3.29 -2.94 -6.59
CA GLN A 78 4.14 -2.79 -7.79
C GLN A 78 3.66 -1.63 -8.67
N LEU A 79 2.36 -1.57 -8.94
CA LEU A 79 1.75 -0.50 -9.73
C LEU A 79 1.99 0.87 -9.10
N MET A 80 1.77 1.01 -7.78
CA MET A 80 2.03 2.24 -7.03
C MET A 80 3.52 2.63 -7.10
N HIS A 81 4.42 1.68 -6.86
CA HIS A 81 5.87 1.88 -6.86
C HIS A 81 6.38 2.40 -8.21
N TYR A 82 6.04 1.71 -9.31
CA TYR A 82 6.50 2.12 -10.64
C TYR A 82 5.81 3.38 -11.16
N SER A 83 4.56 3.64 -10.76
CA SER A 83 3.91 4.93 -11.05
C SER A 83 4.71 6.09 -10.45
N TRP A 84 5.12 5.98 -9.19
CA TRP A 84 5.93 7.00 -8.54
C TRP A 84 7.30 7.16 -9.21
N ARG A 85 8.01 6.06 -9.47
CA ARG A 85 9.35 6.10 -10.10
C ARG A 85 9.33 6.69 -11.50
N VAL A 86 8.32 6.35 -12.32
CA VAL A 86 8.15 6.95 -13.66
C VAL A 86 7.81 8.43 -13.55
N ALA A 87 6.86 8.81 -12.68
CA ALA A 87 6.48 10.21 -12.48
C ALA A 87 7.68 11.08 -12.06
N LYS A 88 8.55 10.57 -11.17
CA LYS A 88 9.78 11.24 -10.74
C LYS A 88 10.94 11.14 -11.74
N GLY A 89 10.79 10.40 -12.83
CA GLY A 89 11.84 10.21 -13.84
C GLY A 89 13.00 9.33 -13.38
N LEU A 90 12.81 8.52 -12.32
CA LEU A 90 13.80 7.60 -11.79
C LEU A 90 13.84 6.27 -12.56
N VAL A 91 12.78 5.98 -13.33
CA VAL A 91 12.69 4.86 -14.26
C VAL A 91 12.10 5.38 -15.56
N ALA A 92 12.73 5.07 -16.68
CA ALA A 92 12.18 5.39 -17.99
C ALA A 92 10.91 4.55 -18.24
N PRO A 93 9.86 5.09 -18.88
CA PRO A 93 8.60 4.37 -19.09
C PRO A 93 8.75 3.01 -19.79
N ASN A 94 9.69 2.90 -20.72
CA ASN A 94 10.02 1.65 -21.44
C ASN A 94 11.01 0.73 -20.70
N LYS A 95 11.42 1.10 -19.49
CA LYS A 95 12.31 0.32 -18.60
C LYS A 95 11.61 -0.15 -17.33
N VAL A 96 10.32 0.12 -17.17
CA VAL A 96 9.51 -0.57 -16.16
C VAL A 96 9.57 -2.08 -16.47
N PRO A 97 9.94 -2.94 -15.52
CA PRO A 97 10.01 -4.36 -15.78
C PRO A 97 8.64 -4.91 -16.13
N VAL A 98 8.61 -6.04 -16.82
CA VAL A 98 7.36 -6.79 -17.02
C VAL A 98 6.87 -7.24 -15.65
N LEU A 99 5.65 -6.86 -15.31
CA LEU A 99 5.00 -7.21 -14.05
C LEU A 99 3.87 -8.21 -14.36
N PRO A 100 4.10 -9.52 -14.19
CA PRO A 100 3.08 -10.52 -14.50
C PRO A 100 1.76 -10.21 -13.79
N GLY A 101 0.67 -10.18 -14.56
CA GLY A 101 -0.65 -9.82 -14.05
C GLY A 101 -0.96 -8.31 -14.02
N LEU A 102 -0.05 -7.43 -14.46
CA LEU A 102 -0.29 -6.00 -14.70
C LEU A 102 -0.01 -5.63 -16.16
N ASP A 103 -1.00 -5.83 -17.02
CA ASP A 103 -0.88 -5.48 -18.44
C ASP A 103 -1.25 -4.00 -18.68
N ILE A 104 -0.41 -3.10 -18.18
CA ILE A 104 -0.59 -1.63 -18.26
C ILE A 104 0.44 -1.01 -19.22
N ARG A 105 0.00 -0.04 -20.02
CA ARG A 105 0.91 0.73 -20.88
C ARG A 105 1.58 1.84 -20.07
N TRP A 106 2.90 1.75 -19.93
CA TRP A 106 3.74 2.78 -19.31
C TRP A 106 4.29 3.78 -20.33
N ASP A 107 4.80 3.28 -21.45
CA ASP A 107 5.41 4.08 -22.51
C ASP A 107 4.36 4.53 -23.54
N HIS A 108 4.19 5.86 -23.65
CA HIS A 108 3.25 6.51 -24.56
C HIS A 108 3.92 6.96 -25.86
N GLY A 109 5.21 6.63 -26.07
CA GLY A 109 6.03 7.17 -27.16
C GLY A 109 6.43 8.63 -26.96
N ASP A 110 6.02 9.23 -25.85
CA ASP A 110 6.33 10.59 -25.44
C ASP A 110 6.57 10.62 -23.93
N LEU A 111 7.74 11.08 -23.51
CA LEU A 111 8.16 11.04 -22.11
C LEU A 111 7.27 11.92 -21.23
N ALA A 112 6.87 13.10 -21.71
CA ALA A 112 6.03 14.01 -20.93
C ALA A 112 4.66 13.39 -20.66
N ARG A 113 4.02 12.79 -21.67
CA ARG A 113 2.76 12.07 -21.55
C ARG A 113 2.85 10.84 -20.65
N SER A 114 3.94 10.08 -20.71
CA SER A 114 4.15 8.95 -19.81
C SER A 114 4.29 9.37 -18.35
N LYS A 115 5.09 10.42 -18.08
CA LYS A 115 5.24 10.98 -16.73
C LYS A 115 3.92 11.53 -16.20
N ALA A 116 3.14 12.21 -17.04
CA ALA A 116 1.83 12.73 -16.67
C ALA A 116 0.84 11.60 -16.31
N GLY A 117 0.80 10.52 -17.10
CA GLY A 117 -0.03 9.34 -16.78
C GLY A 117 0.37 8.66 -15.47
N ALA A 118 1.68 8.55 -15.21
CA ALA A 118 2.20 8.01 -13.96
C ALA A 118 1.93 8.93 -12.75
N GLN A 119 1.99 10.25 -12.93
CA GLN A 119 1.63 11.22 -11.90
C GLN A 119 0.14 11.15 -11.58
N ALA A 120 -0.74 11.03 -12.57
CA ALA A 120 -2.17 10.85 -12.34
C ALA A 120 -2.47 9.59 -11.50
N MET A 121 -1.69 8.52 -11.66
CA MET A 121 -1.78 7.34 -10.79
C MET A 121 -1.28 7.63 -9.37
N CYS A 122 -0.20 8.40 -9.21
CA CYS A 122 0.25 8.84 -7.89
C CYS A 122 -0.81 9.66 -7.18
N ASP A 123 -1.47 10.57 -7.90
CA ASP A 123 -2.55 11.40 -7.37
C ASP A 123 -3.76 10.52 -7.00
N LEU A 124 -4.17 9.60 -7.87
CA LEU A 124 -5.27 8.67 -7.57
C LEU A 124 -5.00 7.85 -6.30
N PHE A 125 -3.77 7.40 -6.10
CA PHE A 125 -3.36 6.63 -4.93
C PHE A 125 -2.90 7.49 -3.74
N GLN A 126 -2.91 8.82 -3.85
CA GLN A 126 -2.46 9.77 -2.84
C GLN A 126 -1.02 9.48 -2.35
N ILE A 127 -0.11 9.17 -3.28
CA ILE A 127 1.28 8.78 -2.99
C ILE A 127 2.14 10.02 -2.75
N ALA A 128 2.56 10.24 -1.51
CA ALA A 128 3.51 11.29 -1.16
C ALA A 128 4.98 10.85 -1.32
N PHE A 129 5.31 9.65 -0.86
CA PHE A 129 6.67 9.08 -0.86
C PHE A 129 6.74 7.80 -1.68
N GLU A 130 7.94 7.37 -2.06
CA GLU A 130 8.14 6.13 -2.83
C GLU A 130 7.49 4.93 -2.10
N PRO A 131 6.51 4.25 -2.73
CA PRO A 131 5.91 3.07 -2.14
C PRO A 131 6.94 1.94 -2.00
N SER A 132 7.12 1.43 -0.79
CA SER A 132 8.02 0.29 -0.54
C SER A 132 7.42 -1.03 -1.03
N LEU A 133 8.22 -1.82 -1.74
CA LEU A 133 7.88 -3.19 -2.16
C LEU A 133 8.11 -4.24 -1.08
N THR A 134 8.72 -3.85 0.05
CA THR A 134 8.94 -4.69 1.23
C THR A 134 8.08 -4.22 2.41
N SER A 135 6.97 -3.54 2.12
CA SER A 135 6.04 -3.03 3.12
C SER A 135 5.29 -4.16 3.82
N ARG A 136 5.09 -4.04 5.13
CA ARG A 136 4.34 -5.02 5.93
C ARG A 136 2.87 -5.13 5.57
N HIS A 137 2.28 -4.11 4.95
CA HIS A 137 0.94 -4.24 4.37
C HIS A 137 0.88 -5.28 3.26
N ILE A 138 1.94 -5.44 2.47
CA ILE A 138 2.00 -6.45 1.40
C ILE A 138 2.01 -7.86 2.00
N GLU A 139 2.74 -8.02 3.10
CA GLU A 139 2.88 -9.27 3.85
C GLU A 139 1.66 -9.59 4.72
N GLY A 140 0.70 -8.65 4.88
CA GLY A 140 -0.44 -8.80 5.79
C GLY A 140 -0.05 -8.73 7.27
N ARG A 141 1.06 -8.07 7.58
CA ARG A 141 1.68 -7.93 8.92
C ARG A 141 1.59 -6.52 9.49
N ALA A 142 0.80 -5.66 8.85
CA ALA A 142 0.54 -4.30 9.28
C ALA A 142 -0.94 -3.93 9.18
N ILE A 143 -1.33 -2.97 9.99
CA ILE A 143 -2.65 -2.38 10.08
C ILE A 143 -2.50 -0.87 10.27
N ASP A 144 -3.20 -0.12 9.44
CA ASP A 144 -3.37 1.31 9.61
C ASP A 144 -4.68 1.56 10.35
N MET A 145 -4.60 2.22 11.50
CA MET A 145 -5.76 2.51 12.31
C MET A 145 -5.63 3.81 13.09
N THR A 146 -6.73 4.55 13.15
CA THR A 146 -6.90 5.69 14.07
C THR A 146 -7.58 5.20 15.34
N ILE A 147 -6.96 5.48 16.49
CA ILE A 147 -7.49 5.11 17.81
C ILE A 147 -7.71 6.38 18.62
N GLY A 148 -8.89 6.53 19.21
CA GLY A 148 -9.25 7.68 20.05
C GLY A 148 -10.10 7.26 21.25
N TRP A 149 -10.13 8.10 22.29
CA TRP A 149 -10.95 7.90 23.48
C TRP A 149 -11.19 9.21 24.22
N ASN A 150 -12.12 9.19 25.18
CA ASN A 150 -12.42 10.32 26.05
C ASN A 150 -11.94 10.04 27.48
N GLY A 151 -11.59 11.10 28.21
CA GLY A 151 -11.14 10.98 29.60
C GLY A 151 -9.89 10.10 29.74
N THR A 152 -9.81 9.39 30.87
CA THR A 152 -8.79 8.37 31.13
C THR A 152 -9.45 7.01 31.01
N ILE A 153 -8.85 6.09 30.25
CA ILE A 153 -9.36 4.71 30.07
C ILE A 153 -8.44 3.70 30.75
N LYS A 154 -8.96 2.50 31.02
CA LYS A 154 -8.19 1.38 31.58
C LYS A 154 -8.14 0.23 30.58
N VAL A 155 -7.09 0.19 29.78
CA VAL A 155 -6.87 -0.87 28.77
C VAL A 155 -6.16 -2.04 29.43
N ARG A 156 -6.63 -3.26 29.23
CA ARG A 156 -5.90 -4.45 29.71
C ARG A 156 -4.72 -4.73 28.79
N ASP A 157 -3.56 -5.05 29.37
CA ASP A 157 -2.45 -5.61 28.60
C ASP A 157 -2.69 -7.09 28.27
N LYS A 158 -1.79 -7.70 27.49
CA LYS A 158 -1.90 -9.10 27.07
C LYS A 158 -1.95 -10.08 28.26
N GLN A 159 -1.40 -9.71 29.41
CA GLN A 159 -1.45 -10.48 30.65
C GLN A 159 -2.73 -10.23 31.48
N GLY A 160 -3.62 -9.36 30.98
CA GLY A 160 -4.90 -9.02 31.61
C GLY A 160 -4.81 -7.92 32.66
N LYS A 161 -3.62 -7.34 32.91
CA LYS A 161 -3.43 -6.29 33.91
C LYS A 161 -3.95 -4.96 33.36
N PRO A 162 -4.80 -4.22 34.10
CA PRO A 162 -5.29 -2.93 33.66
C PRO A 162 -4.16 -1.90 33.66
N ARG A 163 -4.05 -1.13 32.58
CA ARG A 163 -3.14 -0.01 32.37
C ARG A 163 -3.95 1.26 32.16
N GLU A 164 -3.64 2.28 32.94
CA GLU A 164 -4.30 3.57 32.83
C GLU A 164 -3.70 4.35 31.66
N ILE A 165 -4.57 4.82 30.75
CA ILE A 165 -4.18 5.57 29.55
C ILE A 165 -4.87 6.93 29.60
N ALA A 166 -4.09 7.97 29.88
CA ALA A 166 -4.55 9.36 29.99
C ALA A 166 -4.27 10.14 28.69
N ALA A 167 -3.89 11.41 28.79
CA ALA A 167 -3.47 12.21 27.64
C ALA A 167 -2.04 11.84 27.17
N PRO A 168 -1.71 12.00 25.87
CA PRO A 168 -2.59 12.45 24.79
C PRO A 168 -3.63 11.37 24.41
N ARG A 169 -4.83 11.77 24.00
CA ARG A 169 -5.95 10.84 23.75
C ARG A 169 -6.01 10.34 22.31
N SER A 170 -4.85 9.94 21.79
CA SER A 170 -4.67 9.51 20.41
C SER A 170 -3.72 8.33 20.38
N GLY A 171 -4.07 7.31 19.60
CA GLY A 171 -3.19 6.18 19.35
C GLY A 171 -1.93 6.52 18.56
N ASP A 172 -1.90 7.67 17.89
CA ASP A 172 -0.73 8.09 17.12
C ASP A 172 0.39 8.57 18.06
N THR A 173 0.02 9.17 19.20
CA THR A 173 0.94 9.94 20.04
C THR A 173 1.03 9.47 21.49
N ASN A 174 0.15 8.56 21.95
CA ASN A 174 0.16 8.11 23.35
C ASN A 174 1.16 6.97 23.60
N PRO A 175 2.28 7.23 24.34
CA PRO A 175 3.30 6.22 24.57
C PRO A 175 2.85 5.07 25.49
N ASP A 176 1.90 5.30 26.41
CA ASP A 176 1.37 4.24 27.27
C ASP A 176 0.52 3.27 26.47
N LEU A 177 -0.28 3.77 25.51
CA LEU A 177 -1.01 2.91 24.60
C LEU A 177 -0.06 2.12 23.70
N HIS A 178 1.01 2.75 23.19
CA HIS A 178 2.02 2.06 22.38
C HIS A 178 2.66 0.90 23.16
N ARG A 179 2.97 1.11 24.45
CA ARG A 179 3.46 0.04 25.34
C ARG A 179 2.44 -1.08 25.52
N VAL A 180 1.16 -0.75 25.69
CA VAL A 180 0.09 -1.76 25.76
C VAL A 180 0.00 -2.56 24.46
N GLY A 181 -0.06 -1.91 23.29
CA GLY A 181 -0.08 -2.58 22.00
C GLY A 181 1.11 -3.52 21.81
N ALA A 182 2.31 -3.09 22.22
CA ALA A 182 3.50 -3.93 22.17
C ALA A 182 3.37 -5.23 22.99
N THR A 183 2.62 -5.24 24.09
CA THR A 183 2.35 -6.48 24.84
C THR A 183 1.54 -7.51 24.05
N TYR A 184 0.75 -7.05 23.08
CA TYR A 184 0.01 -7.91 22.16
C TYR A 184 0.83 -8.30 20.93
N GLY A 185 2.05 -7.75 20.73
CA GLY A 185 2.78 -7.88 19.48
C GLY A 185 2.21 -6.99 18.36
N VAL A 186 1.55 -5.89 18.71
CA VAL A 186 1.06 -4.85 17.78
C VAL A 186 1.82 -3.56 18.07
N ILE A 187 2.87 -3.31 17.31
CA ILE A 187 3.91 -2.33 17.60
C ILE A 187 3.70 -1.08 16.73
N LYS A 188 3.68 0.09 17.37
CA LYS A 188 3.52 1.38 16.69
C LYS A 188 4.78 1.75 15.92
N LEU A 189 4.63 2.14 14.64
CA LEU A 189 5.64 2.93 13.94
C LEU A 189 5.39 4.42 14.23
N VAL A 190 6.25 5.07 15.01
CA VAL A 190 5.99 6.44 15.49
C VAL A 190 6.06 7.49 14.36
N SER A 191 6.89 7.27 13.34
CA SER A 191 7.05 8.20 12.22
C SER A 191 5.91 8.17 11.21
N ASP A 192 5.04 7.16 11.27
CA ASP A 192 3.88 6.99 10.40
C ASP A 192 2.62 6.88 11.28
N PRO A 193 1.92 7.99 11.55
CA PRO A 193 0.88 8.08 12.58
C PRO A 193 -0.18 6.97 12.57
N PRO A 194 -0.78 6.53 11.44
CA PRO A 194 -1.75 5.43 11.47
C PRO A 194 -1.12 4.03 11.62
N HIS A 195 0.18 3.86 11.34
CA HIS A 195 0.78 2.53 11.10
C HIS A 195 1.12 1.75 12.37
N TRP A 196 0.69 0.50 12.41
CA TRP A 196 1.08 -0.50 13.40
C TRP A 196 1.42 -1.81 12.70
N SER A 197 2.44 -2.53 13.17
CA SER A 197 2.86 -3.81 12.59
C SER A 197 3.38 -4.77 13.66
N ASP A 198 3.78 -5.96 13.25
CA ASP A 198 4.31 -6.97 14.18
C ASP A 198 5.74 -6.68 14.65
N ASP A 199 6.46 -5.76 13.98
CA ASP A 199 7.82 -5.35 14.35
C ASP A 199 8.04 -3.83 14.39
N GLY A 200 6.98 -3.04 14.21
CA GLY A 200 7.03 -1.57 14.25
C GLY A 200 7.69 -0.94 13.03
N ARG A 201 7.73 -1.65 11.90
CA ARG A 201 8.23 -1.18 10.60
C ARG A 201 7.17 -1.27 9.50
#